data_AF-A0A7W1PI48-F1
#
_entry.id   AF-A0A7W1PI48-F1
#
_cell.length_a   1.000
_cell.length_b   1.000
_cell.length_c   1.000
_cell.angle_alpha   90.00
_cell.angle_beta   90.00
_cell.angle_gamma   90.00
#
_symmetry.space_group_name_H-M   'P 1'
#
loop_
_entity.id
_entity.type
_entity.pdbx_description
1 polymer ?
#
loop_
_entity_poly.entity_id
_entity_poly.type
_entity_poly.pdbx_seq_one_letter_code
_entity_poly.pdbx_strand_id
1 'polypeptide(L)'
;VLLRTLGLEATGSGTELAGRRVVEQKLAAWGADTAGYAVRDGSGLSRHNYISPETIVRVLDAMRKHPEFRVFYDALPIAGVDGTIRSRMRETPAMNNLRAKTGTIDKARALSGYVTTADGHVLIFSTLANNHSVPNSFVERAQDLIGARLAASRLSDLR
;
A
#
# COMPACT_ATOMS: atom_id res chain seq x y z
N VAL A 1 -7.31 -3.93 -17.47
CA VAL A 1 -6.38 -3.63 -18.58
C VAL A 1 -4.95 -4.02 -18.20
N LEU A 2 -4.28 -3.31 -17.28
CA LEU A 2 -2.87 -3.58 -16.92
C LEU A 2 -2.54 -5.05 -16.58
N LEU A 3 -3.39 -5.72 -15.78
CA LEU A 3 -3.17 -7.13 -15.42
C LEU A 3 -3.14 -8.04 -16.66
N ARG A 4 -4.05 -7.82 -17.62
CA ARG A 4 -4.10 -8.59 -18.86
C ARG A 4 -2.91 -8.26 -19.78
N THR A 5 -2.53 -6.99 -19.86
CA THR A 5 -1.33 -6.55 -20.58
C THR A 5 -0.08 -7.23 -20.02
N LEU A 6 0.09 -7.28 -18.70
CA LEU A 6 1.20 -7.98 -18.05
C LEU A 6 1.24 -9.47 -18.45
N GLY A 7 0.09 -10.13 -18.50
CA GLY A 7 -0.02 -11.51 -18.97
C GLY A 7 0.37 -11.67 -20.44
N LEU A 8 -0.05 -10.74 -21.29
CA LEU A 8 0.28 -10.71 -22.72
C LEU A 8 1.79 -10.56 -22.91
N GLU A 9 2.42 -9.57 -22.27
CA GLU A 9 3.84 -9.29 -22.41
C GLU A 9 4.72 -10.44 -21.89
N ALA A 10 4.35 -11.07 -20.77
CA ALA A 10 5.17 -12.10 -20.16
C ALA A 10 4.97 -13.51 -20.77
N THR A 11 3.79 -13.80 -21.30
CA THR A 11 3.42 -15.17 -21.69
C THR A 11 2.79 -15.30 -23.08
N GLY A 12 2.56 -14.18 -23.78
CA GLY A 12 1.80 -14.13 -25.02
C GLY A 12 0.27 -14.27 -24.84
N SER A 13 -0.23 -14.37 -23.61
CA SER A 13 -1.66 -14.54 -23.31
C SER A 13 -2.23 -13.34 -22.52
N GLY A 14 -3.06 -12.54 -23.18
CA GLY A 14 -3.73 -11.37 -22.59
C GLY A 14 -4.89 -11.68 -21.64
N THR A 15 -4.75 -12.70 -20.79
CA THR A 15 -5.79 -13.15 -19.86
C THR A 15 -5.52 -12.72 -18.43
N GLU A 16 -6.57 -12.65 -17.60
CA GLU A 16 -6.41 -12.38 -16.17
C GLU A 16 -5.66 -13.49 -15.44
N LEU A 17 -5.85 -14.76 -15.85
CA LEU A 17 -5.11 -15.88 -15.29
C LEU A 17 -3.60 -15.75 -15.56
N ALA A 18 -3.22 -15.43 -16.80
CA ALA A 18 -1.82 -15.20 -17.14
C ALA A 18 -1.23 -14.04 -16.35
N GLY A 19 -1.94 -12.90 -16.31
CA GLY A 19 -1.51 -11.73 -15.52
C GLY A 19 -1.33 -12.03 -14.04
N ARG A 20 -2.27 -12.76 -13.42
CA ARG A 20 -2.18 -13.15 -12.01
C ARG A 20 -0.95 -13.99 -11.73
N ARG A 21 -0.65 -14.99 -12.57
CA ARG A 21 0.55 -15.82 -12.42
C ARG A 21 1.83 -14.98 -12.42
N VAL A 22 1.91 -13.97 -13.28
CA VAL A 22 3.06 -13.05 -13.30
C VAL A 22 3.17 -12.27 -11.99
N VAL A 23 2.06 -11.75 -11.47
CA VAL A 23 2.03 -11.04 -10.18
C VAL A 23 2.45 -11.97 -9.04
N GLU A 24 1.89 -13.18 -8.96
CA GLU A 24 2.19 -14.15 -7.92
C GLU A 24 3.66 -14.59 -7.95
N GLN A 25 4.23 -14.81 -9.14
CA GLN A 25 5.67 -15.09 -9.32
C GLN A 25 6.52 -13.92 -8.85
N LYS A 26 6.13 -12.68 -9.16
CA LYS A 26 6.86 -11.48 -8.75
C LYS A 26 6.82 -11.28 -7.23
N LEU A 27 5.66 -11.50 -6.59
CA LEU A 27 5.51 -11.45 -5.14
C LEU A 27 6.41 -12.47 -4.45
N ALA A 28 6.41 -13.72 -4.92
CA ALA A 28 7.31 -14.76 -4.41
C ALA A 28 8.79 -14.37 -4.58
N ALA A 29 9.17 -13.82 -5.74
CA ALA A 29 10.53 -13.35 -5.98
C ALA A 29 10.95 -12.17 -5.08
N TRP A 30 9.99 -11.39 -4.58
CA TRP A 30 10.21 -10.34 -3.57
C TRP A 30 10.16 -10.85 -2.12
N GLY A 31 10.07 -12.18 -1.93
CA GLY A 31 10.08 -12.81 -0.62
C GLY A 31 8.76 -12.69 0.14
N ALA A 32 7.65 -12.47 -0.57
CA ALA A 32 6.33 -12.62 0.03
C ALA A 32 6.05 -14.11 0.30
N ASP A 33 5.47 -14.39 1.47
CA ASP A 33 4.95 -15.72 1.76
C ASP A 33 3.73 -16.00 0.86
N THR A 34 3.76 -17.13 0.15
CA THR A 34 2.65 -17.57 -0.69
C THR A 34 1.35 -17.82 0.10
N ALA A 35 1.43 -18.10 1.40
CA ALA A 35 0.26 -18.16 2.27
C ALA A 35 -0.30 -16.77 2.63
N GLY A 36 0.51 -15.73 2.43
CA GLY A 36 0.19 -14.34 2.76
C GLY A 36 -0.66 -13.61 1.71
N TYR A 37 -0.97 -14.23 0.57
CA TYR A 37 -1.79 -13.59 -0.46
C TYR A 37 -2.60 -14.55 -1.33
N ALA A 38 -3.68 -14.02 -1.92
CA ALA A 38 -4.41 -14.63 -3.02
C ALA A 38 -4.85 -13.52 -3.97
N VAL A 39 -4.35 -13.54 -5.21
CA VAL A 39 -4.67 -12.52 -6.22
C VAL A 39 -5.82 -13.03 -7.08
N ARG A 40 -6.88 -12.22 -7.22
CA ARG A 40 -8.08 -12.55 -8.01
C ARG A 40 -8.33 -11.52 -9.09
N ASP A 41 -8.02 -10.26 -8.81
CA ASP A 41 -7.96 -9.20 -9.81
C ASP A 41 -6.82 -8.21 -9.48
N GLY A 42 -6.58 -7.26 -10.38
CA GLY A 42 -5.56 -6.24 -10.22
C GLY A 42 -6.06 -4.91 -9.63
N SER A 43 -7.38 -4.77 -9.42
CA SER A 43 -7.99 -3.53 -8.91
C SER A 43 -8.23 -3.55 -7.40
N GLY A 44 -8.32 -4.74 -6.81
CA GLY A 44 -8.68 -4.94 -5.40
C GLY A 44 -10.20 -5.01 -5.16
N LEU A 45 -11.04 -5.14 -6.19
CA LEU A 45 -12.50 -5.15 -6.04
C LEU A 45 -13.06 -6.52 -5.64
N SER A 46 -12.40 -7.60 -6.03
CA SER A 46 -12.77 -8.94 -5.62
C SER A 46 -12.61 -9.09 -4.11
N ARG A 47 -13.70 -9.49 -3.44
CA ARG A 47 -13.70 -9.84 -2.00
C ARG A 47 -12.83 -11.07 -1.68
N HIS A 48 -12.39 -11.79 -2.72
CA HIS A 48 -11.51 -12.95 -2.60
C HIS A 48 -10.03 -12.59 -2.81
N ASN A 49 -9.70 -11.30 -2.98
CA ASN A 49 -8.33 -10.83 -2.86
C ASN A 49 -7.93 -10.86 -1.38
N TYR A 50 -6.82 -11.52 -1.09
CA TYR A 50 -6.22 -11.54 0.24
C TYR A 50 -4.76 -11.11 0.12
N ILE A 51 -4.29 -10.31 1.06
CA ILE A 51 -2.90 -9.91 1.16
C ILE A 51 -2.60 -9.51 2.60
N SER A 52 -1.47 -9.96 3.15
CA SER A 52 -1.04 -9.58 4.49
C SER A 52 -0.37 -8.20 4.50
N PRO A 53 -0.43 -7.45 5.62
CA PRO A 53 0.32 -6.20 5.76
C PRO A 53 1.83 -6.40 5.50
N GLU A 54 2.39 -7.52 5.95
CA GLU A 54 3.80 -7.87 5.73
C GLU A 54 4.11 -8.03 4.25
N THR A 55 3.21 -8.65 3.48
CA THR A 55 3.37 -8.81 2.02
C THR A 55 3.37 -7.45 1.33
N ILE A 56 2.50 -6.52 1.74
CA ILE A 56 2.50 -5.14 1.21
C ILE A 56 3.80 -4.42 1.57
N VAL A 57 4.28 -4.54 2.80
CA VAL A 57 5.57 -3.96 3.23
C VAL A 57 6.72 -4.50 2.39
N ARG A 58 6.74 -5.81 2.08
CA ARG A 58 7.74 -6.42 1.18
C ARG A 58 7.70 -5.84 -0.23
N VAL A 59 6.50 -5.63 -0.79
CA VAL A 59 6.33 -4.98 -2.09
C VAL A 59 6.88 -3.56 -2.08
N LEU A 60 6.53 -2.77 -1.06
CA LEU A 60 7.02 -1.40 -0.92
C LEU A 60 8.55 -1.37 -0.74
N ASP A 61 9.11 -2.26 0.07
CA ASP A 61 10.57 -2.36 0.25
C ASP A 61 11.29 -2.76 -1.07
N ALA A 62 10.72 -3.71 -1.81
CA ALA A 62 11.25 -4.09 -3.13
C ALA A 62 11.19 -2.92 -4.12
N MET A 63 10.08 -2.17 -4.16
CA MET A 63 9.95 -0.99 -5.00
C MET A 63 10.90 0.13 -4.60
N ARG A 64 11.17 0.31 -3.30
CA ARG A 64 12.12 1.31 -2.79
C ARG A 64 13.55 1.13 -3.33
N LYS A 65 13.89 -0.11 -3.65
CA LYS A 65 15.18 -0.55 -4.21
C LYS A 65 15.18 -0.69 -5.74
N HIS A 66 14.01 -0.53 -6.37
CA HIS A 66 13.84 -0.73 -7.82
C HIS A 66 14.28 0.53 -8.61
N PRO A 67 14.85 0.39 -9.83
CA PRO A 67 15.22 1.53 -10.67
C PRO A 67 14.06 2.52 -10.92
N GLU A 68 12.85 1.99 -11.10
CA GLU A 68 11.62 2.77 -11.31
C GLU A 68 10.97 3.31 -10.02
N PHE A 69 11.68 3.32 -8.89
CA PHE A 69 11.13 3.76 -7.60
C PHE A 69 10.51 5.16 -7.70
N ARG A 70 11.17 6.08 -8.40
CA ARG A 70 10.73 7.48 -8.45
C ARG A 70 9.35 7.62 -9.07
N VAL A 71 9.12 6.95 -10.20
CA VAL A 71 7.83 6.94 -10.89
C VAL A 71 6.74 6.33 -10.00
N PHE A 72 7.05 5.20 -9.35
CA PHE A 72 6.12 4.56 -8.41
C PHE A 72 5.78 5.44 -7.21
N TYR A 73 6.79 6.07 -6.60
CA TYR A 73 6.64 6.93 -5.43
C TYR A 73 5.86 8.22 -5.74
N ASP A 74 6.05 8.78 -6.94
CA ASP A 74 5.31 9.95 -7.40
C ASP A 74 3.87 9.63 -7.81
N ALA A 75 3.56 8.36 -8.11
CA ALA A 75 2.17 7.92 -8.34
C ALA A 75 1.37 7.74 -7.04
N LEU A 76 2.02 7.74 -5.87
CA LEU A 76 1.33 7.62 -4.58
C LEU A 76 0.76 8.98 -4.13
N PRO A 77 -0.53 9.03 -3.75
CA PRO A 77 -1.12 10.23 -3.15
C PRO A 77 -0.33 10.74 -1.94
N ILE A 78 -0.27 12.06 -1.79
CA ILE A 78 0.41 12.79 -0.73
C ILE A 78 -0.63 13.31 0.28
N ALA A 79 -0.41 12.98 1.56
CA ALA A 79 -1.28 13.38 2.66
C ALA A 79 -1.48 14.91 2.71
N GLY A 80 -2.74 15.34 2.73
CA GLY A 80 -3.11 16.75 2.80
C GLY A 80 -2.97 17.53 1.49
N VAL A 81 -2.60 16.88 0.37
CA VAL A 81 -2.32 17.54 -0.91
C VAL A 81 -3.21 17.02 -2.04
N ASP A 82 -3.16 15.72 -2.34
CA ASP A 82 -3.80 15.18 -3.55
C ASP A 82 -4.44 13.79 -3.37
N GLY A 83 -5.07 13.33 -4.46
CA GLY A 83 -5.72 12.02 -4.54
C GLY A 83 -6.77 11.79 -3.46
N THR A 84 -6.77 10.56 -2.93
CA THR A 84 -7.75 10.06 -1.96
C THR A 84 -7.45 10.47 -0.52
N ILE A 85 -6.28 11.07 -0.25
CA ILE A 85 -5.88 11.54 1.09
C ILE A 85 -5.65 13.07 1.13
N ARG A 86 -6.08 13.82 0.11
CA ARG A 86 -5.95 15.29 0.03
C ARG A 86 -6.53 16.06 1.21
N SER A 87 -7.60 15.53 1.81
CA SER A 87 -8.27 16.14 2.96
C SER A 87 -7.91 15.49 4.29
N ARG A 88 -7.06 14.46 4.28
CA ARG A 88 -6.67 13.68 5.46
C ARG A 88 -5.32 14.15 6.00
N MET A 89 -5.12 14.00 7.30
CA MET A 89 -3.86 14.31 8.00
C MET A 89 -3.34 15.76 7.82
N ARG A 90 -4.22 16.72 7.48
CA ARG A 90 -3.87 18.15 7.45
C ARG A 90 -3.49 18.64 8.83
N GLU A 91 -2.59 19.62 8.90
CA GLU A 91 -2.13 20.19 10.18
C GLU A 91 -1.48 19.16 11.12
N THR A 92 -0.95 18.07 10.54
CA THR A 92 -0.15 17.07 11.26
C THR A 92 1.23 16.93 10.62
N PRO A 93 2.21 16.33 11.31
CA PRO A 93 3.54 16.05 10.72
C PRO A 93 3.51 15.15 9.48
N ALA A 94 2.41 14.45 9.22
CA ALA A 94 2.25 13.62 8.02
C ALA A 94 1.88 14.44 6.77
N MET A 95 1.34 15.66 6.91
CA MET A 95 1.00 16.53 5.78
C MET A 95 2.24 16.83 4.93
N ASN A 96 2.13 16.76 3.59
CA ASN A 96 3.24 16.90 2.63
C ASN A 96 4.39 15.87 2.78
N ASN A 97 4.24 14.87 3.65
CA ASN A 97 5.29 13.92 4.00
C ASN A 97 4.86 12.48 3.68
N LEU A 98 3.76 12.03 4.27
CA LEU A 98 3.25 10.68 4.07
C LEU A 98 2.72 10.53 2.64
N ARG A 99 3.21 9.50 1.96
CA ARG A 99 2.72 9.09 0.63
C ARG A 99 2.18 7.68 0.67
N ALA A 100 0.90 7.50 0.35
CA ALA A 100 0.25 6.21 0.54
C ALA A 100 -0.94 5.98 -0.39
N LYS A 101 -1.15 4.72 -0.73
CA LYS A 101 -2.34 4.27 -1.45
C LYS A 101 -3.44 3.90 -0.46
N THR A 102 -4.66 4.34 -0.76
CA THR A 102 -5.87 3.90 -0.04
C THR A 102 -6.48 2.65 -0.68
N GLY A 103 -7.05 1.78 0.14
CA GLY A 103 -7.95 0.70 -0.28
C GLY A 103 -9.31 0.84 0.41
N THR A 104 -10.38 0.77 -0.38
CA THR A 104 -11.75 1.00 0.08
C THR A 104 -12.68 0.01 -0.59
N ILE A 105 -13.24 -0.90 0.20
CA ILE A 105 -14.42 -1.70 -0.15
C ILE A 105 -15.36 -1.77 1.07
N ASP A 106 -16.52 -2.38 0.90
CA ASP A 106 -17.47 -2.59 2.00
C ASP A 106 -16.81 -3.39 3.15
N LYS A 107 -16.86 -2.81 4.36
CA LYS A 107 -16.22 -3.32 5.59
C LYS A 107 -14.72 -3.65 5.45
N ALA A 108 -14.00 -2.98 4.55
CA ALA A 108 -12.54 -3.01 4.57
C ALA A 108 -11.93 -1.64 4.24
N ARG A 109 -10.87 -1.30 4.97
CA ARG A 109 -10.07 -0.08 4.80
C ARG A 109 -8.60 -0.42 4.83
N ALA A 110 -7.84 0.20 3.93
CA ALA A 110 -6.40 0.04 3.86
C ALA A 110 -5.70 1.38 3.62
N LEU A 111 -4.54 1.55 4.24
CA LEU A 111 -3.61 2.64 3.96
C LEU A 111 -2.19 2.09 4.09
N SER A 112 -1.43 2.12 3.00
CA SER A 112 -0.06 1.60 2.96
C SER A 112 0.84 2.48 2.10
N GLY A 113 2.08 2.67 2.53
CA GLY A 113 3.02 3.53 1.83
C GLY A 113 4.26 3.86 2.64
N TYR A 114 4.76 5.09 2.44
CA TYR A 114 5.99 5.59 3.05
C TYR A 114 5.71 6.84 3.87
N VAL A 115 6.51 7.05 4.91
CA VAL A 115 6.49 8.26 5.73
C VAL A 115 7.89 8.54 6.26
N THR A 116 8.31 9.79 6.28
CA THR A 116 9.58 10.20 6.87
C THR A 116 9.36 10.62 8.32
N THR A 117 10.14 10.05 9.22
CA THR A 117 10.17 10.37 10.66
C THR A 117 10.74 11.76 10.91
N ALA A 118 10.56 12.27 12.13
CA ALA A 118 11.06 13.59 12.53
C ALA A 118 12.60 13.68 12.55
N ASP A 119 13.30 12.54 12.65
CA ASP A 119 14.76 12.46 12.57
C ASP A 119 15.28 11.98 11.20
N GLY A 120 14.43 12.01 10.16
CA GLY A 120 14.84 11.89 8.76
C GLY A 120 14.89 10.47 8.19
N HIS A 121 14.50 9.46 8.96
CA HIS A 121 14.42 8.09 8.47
C HIS A 121 13.10 7.83 7.74
N VAL A 122 13.17 7.10 6.63
CA VAL A 122 11.99 6.65 5.90
C VAL A 122 11.47 5.35 6.51
N LEU A 123 10.20 5.34 6.90
CA LEU A 123 9.46 4.15 7.31
C LEU A 123 8.55 3.66 6.19
N ILE A 124 8.37 2.35 6.14
CA ILE A 124 7.38 1.65 5.32
C ILE A 124 6.29 1.15 6.25
N PHE A 125 5.03 1.36 5.89
CA PHE A 125 3.92 0.92 6.73
C PHE A 125 2.78 0.33 5.89
N SER A 126 2.00 -0.54 6.53
CA SER A 126 0.75 -1.05 6.00
C SER A 126 -0.26 -1.20 7.13
N THR A 127 -1.46 -0.65 6.93
CA THR A 127 -2.60 -0.83 7.83
C THR A 127 -3.75 -1.43 7.03
N LEU A 128 -4.22 -2.60 7.46
CA LEU A 128 -5.36 -3.30 6.86
C LEU A 128 -6.39 -3.55 7.97
N ALA A 129 -7.61 -3.07 7.77
CA ALA A 129 -8.73 -3.27 8.68
C ALA A 129 -9.88 -3.90 7.89
N ASN A 130 -10.29 -5.09 8.30
CA ASN A 130 -11.33 -5.89 7.66
C ASN A 130 -12.43 -6.23 8.65
N ASN A 131 -13.65 -6.41 8.14
CA ASN A 131 -14.83 -6.83 8.90
C ASN A 131 -15.09 -5.97 10.17
N HIS A 132 -14.77 -4.68 10.11
CA HIS A 132 -15.02 -3.77 11.22
C HIS A 132 -16.50 -3.44 11.34
N SER A 133 -16.99 -3.28 12.58
CA SER A 133 -18.38 -2.96 12.90
C SER A 133 -18.64 -1.45 13.09
N VAL A 134 -17.59 -0.63 12.99
CA VAL A 134 -17.66 0.82 13.15
C VAL A 134 -17.81 1.54 11.80
N PRO A 135 -18.20 2.83 11.79
CA PRO A 135 -18.17 3.61 10.55
C PRO A 135 -16.76 3.67 9.94
N ASN A 136 -16.68 3.72 8.61
CA ASN A 136 -15.41 3.78 7.89
C ASN A 136 -14.53 4.97 8.32
N SER A 137 -15.13 6.11 8.61
CA SER A 137 -14.44 7.31 9.09
C SER A 137 -13.69 7.08 10.40
N PHE A 138 -14.15 6.17 11.26
CA PHE A 138 -13.47 5.84 12.50
C PHE A 138 -12.16 5.08 12.24
N VAL A 139 -12.20 4.11 11.32
CA VAL A 139 -11.01 3.37 10.88
C VAL A 139 -10.03 4.29 10.15
N GLU A 140 -10.54 5.14 9.26
CA GLU A 140 -9.71 6.13 8.55
C GLU A 140 -9.05 7.10 9.52
N ARG A 141 -9.75 7.54 10.58
CA ARG A 141 -9.17 8.36 11.64
C ARG A 141 -8.08 7.62 12.40
N ALA A 142 -8.26 6.33 12.71
CA ALA A 142 -7.22 5.52 13.34
C ALA A 142 -5.97 5.41 12.45
N GLN A 143 -6.15 5.20 11.15
CA GLN A 143 -5.05 5.20 10.17
C GLN A 143 -4.34 6.56 10.09
N ASP A 144 -5.09 7.67 10.12
CA ASP A 144 -4.54 9.02 10.11
C ASP A 144 -3.71 9.30 11.37
N LEU A 145 -4.19 8.85 12.54
CA LEU A 145 -3.46 8.95 13.79
C LEU A 145 -2.17 8.13 13.77
N ILE A 146 -2.20 6.90 13.22
CA ILE A 146 -0.99 6.08 13.03
C ILE A 146 -0.02 6.82 12.10
N GLY A 147 -0.47 7.32 10.95
CA GLY A 147 0.36 8.06 10.00
C GLY A 147 1.01 9.30 10.62
N ALA A 148 0.24 10.10 11.35
CA ALA A 148 0.75 11.28 12.06
C ALA A 148 1.77 10.91 13.15
N ARG A 149 1.55 9.81 13.89
CA ARG A 149 2.49 9.31 14.90
C ARG A 149 3.78 8.79 14.31
N LEU A 150 3.72 8.07 13.19
CA LEU A 150 4.91 7.62 12.45
C LEU A 150 5.72 8.80 11.89
N ALA A 151 5.06 9.84 11.40
CA ALA A 151 5.74 11.05 10.93
C ALA A 151 6.40 11.83 12.09
N ALA A 152 5.76 11.84 13.26
CA ALA A 152 6.27 12.54 14.44
C ALA A 152 7.32 11.74 15.23
N SER A 153 7.48 10.44 14.96
CA SER A 153 8.39 9.59 15.73
C SER A 153 9.84 9.92 15.41
N ARG A 154 10.73 9.54 16.33
CA ARG A 154 12.18 9.52 16.16
C ARG A 154 12.65 8.09 16.40
N LEU A 155 13.42 7.52 15.47
CA LEU A 155 13.92 6.16 15.63
C LEU A 155 14.99 6.05 16.73
N SER A 156 15.65 7.17 17.07
CA SER A 156 16.49 7.25 18.27
C SER A 156 15.77 6.82 19.55
N ASP A 157 14.45 6.98 19.61
CA ASP A 157 13.64 6.79 20.81
C ASP A 157 13.02 5.37 20.87
N LEU A 158 13.20 4.57 19.83
CA LEU A 158 12.66 3.21 19.68
C LEU A 158 13.70 2.10 19.96
N ARG A 159 14.88 2.48 20.45
CA ARG A 159 15.98 1.57 20.80
C ARG A 159 16.10 1.36 22.31
#